data_AF-A0AAU4YM44-F1
#
_entry.id   AF-A0AAU4YM44-F1
#
_cell.length_a   1.000
_cell.length_b   1.000
_cell.length_c   1.000
_cell.angle_alpha   90.00
_cell.angle_beta   90.00
_cell.angle_gamma   90.00
#
_symmetry.space_group_name_H-M   'P 1'
#
loop_
_entity.id
_entity.type
_entity.pdbx_description
1 polymer ?
#
loop_
_entity_poly.entity_id
_entity_poly.type
_entity_poly.pdbx_seq_one_letter_code
_entity_poly.pdbx_strand_id
1 'polypeptide(L)'
;MTSPLRLSTVILPVHRWNEGGRALWQRAEELGFHAAYTYDHLAWRAFRDGPWYGAVPTLTAAAAATDTLRLGTLVTSVKPFSPIAA
;
A
#
# COMPACT_ATOMS: atom_id res chain seq x y z
N MET A 1 -20.89 25.13 -1.59
CA MET A 1 -19.99 24.61 -0.53
C MET A 1 -18.84 23.89 -1.21
N THR A 2 -17.61 24.39 -1.12
CA THR A 2 -16.43 23.67 -1.62
C THR A 2 -16.09 22.57 -0.62
N SER A 3 -16.06 21.31 -1.07
CA SER A 3 -15.55 20.22 -0.24
C SER A 3 -14.07 20.50 0.06
N PRO A 4 -13.59 20.32 1.30
CA PRO A 4 -12.19 20.58 1.64
C PRO A 4 -11.25 19.65 0.86
N LEU A 5 -10.08 20.16 0.46
CA LEU A 5 -9.04 19.37 -0.19
C LEU A 5 -8.58 18.24 0.73
N ARG A 6 -8.48 17.03 0.17
CA ARG A 6 -8.04 15.81 0.88
C ARG A 6 -6.73 15.34 0.28
N LEU A 7 -5.69 15.32 1.09
CA LEU A 7 -4.38 14.82 0.69
C LEU A 7 -4.26 13.33 1.03
N SER A 8 -3.75 12.54 0.09
CA SER A 8 -3.48 11.11 0.26
C SER A 8 -2.05 10.80 -0.16
N THR A 9 -1.54 9.63 0.20
CA THR A 9 -0.16 9.23 -0.09
C THR A 9 -0.07 7.83 -0.70
N VAL A 10 1.03 7.55 -1.39
CA VAL A 10 1.40 6.20 -1.85
C VAL A 10 2.65 5.77 -1.10
N ILE A 11 2.59 4.61 -0.46
CA ILE A 11 3.70 3.98 0.24
C ILE A 11 4.14 2.77 -0.58
N LEU A 12 5.40 2.76 -1.00
CA LEU A 12 5.94 1.68 -1.82
C LEU A 12 6.14 0.40 -0.99
N PRO A 13 5.80 -0.79 -1.51
CA PRO A 13 5.91 -2.05 -0.79
C PRO A 13 7.35 -2.60 -0.87
N VAL A 14 8.34 -1.78 -0.51
CA VAL A 14 9.77 -2.10 -0.65
C VAL A 14 10.48 -2.27 0.70
N HIS A 15 9.81 -1.94 1.81
CA HIS A 15 10.35 -2.11 3.15
C HIS A 15 9.77 -3.35 3.82
N ARG A 16 10.63 -4.16 4.44
CA ARG A 16 10.16 -5.24 5.32
C ARG A 16 9.31 -4.66 6.43
N TRP A 17 8.25 -5.38 6.81
CA TRP A 17 7.29 -4.90 7.79
C TRP A 17 7.94 -4.48 9.11
N ASN A 18 8.81 -5.33 9.66
CA ASN A 18 9.50 -5.10 10.93
C ASN A 18 10.73 -4.18 10.82
N GLU A 19 11.16 -3.83 9.60
CA GLU A 19 12.33 -2.97 9.34
C GLU A 19 11.88 -1.60 8.79
N GLY A 20 10.82 -1.04 9.38
CA GLY A 20 10.34 0.31 9.06
C GLY A 20 9.07 0.36 8.22
N GLY A 21 8.65 -0.74 7.58
CA GLY A 21 7.38 -0.80 6.83
C GLY A 21 6.18 -0.40 7.70
N ARG A 22 6.05 -0.99 8.90
CA ARG A 22 4.99 -0.66 9.85
C ARG A 22 4.98 0.83 10.23
N ALA A 23 6.16 1.38 10.54
CA ALA A 23 6.31 2.76 10.98
C ALA A 23 5.88 3.76 9.89
N LEU A 24 6.12 3.46 8.61
CA LEU A 24 5.67 4.31 7.50
C LEU A 24 4.15 4.42 7.42
N TRP A 25 3.42 3.30 7.58
CA TRP A 25 1.96 3.29 7.54
C TRP A 25 1.35 4.00 8.74
N GLN A 26 1.86 3.75 9.94
CA GLN A 26 1.45 4.48 11.15
C GLN A 26 1.72 5.97 11.02
N ARG A 27 2.89 6.34 10.47
CA ARG A 27 3.24 7.73 10.25
C ARG A 27 2.32 8.44 9.27
N ALA A 28 1.82 7.74 8.24
CA ALA A 28 0.85 8.32 7.31
C ALA A 28 -0.48 8.66 8.00
N GLU A 29 -0.93 7.83 8.94
CA GLU A 29 -2.10 8.12 9.77
C GLU A 29 -1.85 9.31 10.71
N GLU A 30 -0.72 9.32 11.42
CA GLU A 30 -0.34 10.40 12.34
C GLU A 30 -0.23 11.76 11.63
N LEU A 31 0.21 11.77 10.37
CA LEU A 31 0.30 12.97 9.53
C LEU A 31 -1.06 13.44 9.01
N GLY A 32 -2.14 12.68 9.23
CA GLY A 32 -3.50 13.05 8.85
C GLY A 32 -3.81 12.86 7.36
N PHE A 33 -3.10 11.96 6.66
CA PHE A 33 -3.47 11.63 5.29
C PHE A 33 -4.87 11.03 5.25
N HIS A 34 -5.65 11.43 4.24
CA HIS A 34 -7.02 10.97 4.06
C HIS A 34 -7.10 9.47 3.72
N ALA A 35 -6.16 9.02 2.90
CA ALA A 35 -5.96 7.63 2.51
C ALA A 35 -4.47 7.38 2.22
N ALA A 36 -4.06 6.12 2.34
CA ALA A 36 -2.77 5.63 1.90
C ALA A 36 -2.94 4.45 0.95
N TYR A 37 -2.11 4.41 -0.08
CA TYR A 37 -2.17 3.39 -1.12
C TYR A 37 -0.85 2.66 -1.27
N THR A 38 -0.89 1.45 -1.83
CA THR A 38 0.28 0.77 -2.40
C THR A 38 -0.01 0.33 -3.84
N TYR A 39 1.04 0.00 -4.59
CA TYR A 39 0.89 -0.54 -5.93
C TYR A 39 0.68 -2.06 -5.89
N ASP A 40 -0.28 -2.56 -6.66
CA ASP A 40 -0.48 -4.00 -6.88
C ASP A 40 0.31 -4.52 -8.10
N HIS A 41 1.49 -3.97 -8.32
CA HIS A 41 2.40 -4.49 -9.35
C HIS A 41 3.16 -5.70 -8.81
N LEU A 42 3.73 -6.51 -9.72
CA LEU A 42 4.63 -7.60 -9.34
C LEU A 42 6.07 -7.10 -9.11
N ALA A 43 6.45 -6.02 -9.78
CA ALA A 43 7.74 -5.36 -9.65
C ALA A 43 7.68 -3.95 -10.23
N TRP A 44 8.69 -3.15 -9.90
CA TRP A 44 8.97 -1.87 -10.54
C TRP A 44 10.45 -1.83 -10.93
N ARG A 45 10.76 -1.36 -12.15
CA ARG A 45 12.12 -1.50 -12.74
C ARG A 45 13.23 -0.92 -11.86
N ALA A 46 12.97 0.19 -11.18
CA ALA A 46 13.91 0.83 -10.26
C ALA A 46 14.22 -0.01 -8.99
N PHE A 47 13.38 -0.99 -8.67
CA PHE A 47 13.48 -1.87 -7.50
C PHE A 47 13.69 -3.34 -7.87
N ARG A 48 14.12 -3.64 -9.10
CA ARG A 48 14.22 -5.01 -9.63
C ARG A 48 15.13 -5.94 -8.80
N ASP A 49 16.15 -5.37 -8.16
CA ASP A 49 17.16 -6.10 -7.38
C ASP A 49 16.83 -6.06 -5.87
N GLY A 50 15.67 -5.51 -5.51
CA GLY A 50 15.19 -5.36 -4.13
C GLY A 50 13.85 -6.04 -3.92
N PRO A 51 13.36 -6.06 -2.67
CA PRO A 51 12.06 -6.64 -2.37
C PRO A 51 10.92 -5.82 -2.98
N TRP A 52 9.89 -6.53 -3.42
CA TRP A 52 8.61 -5.97 -3.79
C TRP A 52 7.49 -6.83 -3.18
N TYR A 53 6.89 -6.33 -2.10
CA TYR A 53 5.88 -7.08 -1.35
C TYR A 53 4.51 -6.98 -2.03
N GLY A 54 3.73 -8.07 -1.95
CA GLY A 54 2.39 -8.11 -2.54
C GLY A 54 1.46 -7.07 -1.89
N ALA A 55 0.60 -6.43 -2.69
CA ALA A 55 -0.30 -5.39 -2.21
C ALA A 55 -1.29 -5.89 -1.17
N VAL A 56 -1.92 -7.05 -1.38
CA VAL A 56 -2.91 -7.60 -0.44
C VAL A 56 -2.30 -7.84 0.95
N PRO A 57 -1.19 -8.62 1.11
CA PRO A 57 -0.55 -8.75 2.42
C PRO A 57 -0.09 -7.42 3.04
N THR A 58 0.41 -6.49 2.21
CA THR A 58 0.84 -5.17 2.68
C THR A 58 -0.33 -4.37 3.25
N LEU A 59 -1.46 -4.32 2.53
CA LEU A 59 -2.67 -3.62 2.97
C LEU A 59 -3.33 -4.31 4.16
N THR A 60 -3.29 -5.65 4.25
CA THR A 60 -3.74 -6.38 5.43
C THR A 60 -2.92 -6.02 6.67
N ALA A 61 -1.59 -5.96 6.53
CA ALA A 61 -0.72 -5.56 7.63
C ALA A 61 -0.94 -4.09 8.03
N ALA A 62 -1.11 -3.19 7.06
CA ALA A 62 -1.46 -1.80 7.30
C ALA A 62 -2.80 -1.67 8.05
N ALA A 63 -3.83 -2.40 7.62
CA ALA A 63 -5.14 -2.41 8.27
C ALA A 63 -5.09 -2.84 9.74
N ALA A 64 -4.16 -3.74 10.09
CA ALA A 64 -3.94 -4.18 11.46
C ALA A 64 -3.09 -3.21 12.31
N ALA A 65 -2.49 -2.19 11.70
CA ALA A 65 -1.57 -1.27 12.35
C ALA A 65 -2.05 0.19 12.41
N THR A 66 -3.16 0.51 11.74
CA THR A 66 -3.80 1.83 11.69
C THR A 66 -5.28 1.71 12.01
N ASP A 67 -5.89 2.73 12.62
CA ASP A 67 -7.26 2.64 13.12
C ASP A 67 -8.32 3.27 12.19
N THR A 68 -7.93 4.33 11.46
CA THR A 68 -8.83 5.20 10.70
C THR A 68 -8.37 5.49 9.27
N LEU A 69 -7.09 5.25 8.98
CA LEU A 69 -6.50 5.46 7.67
C LEU A 69 -7.20 4.59 6.62
N ARG A 70 -7.70 5.22 5.55
CA ARG A 70 -8.29 4.50 4.41
C ARG A 70 -7.18 3.86 3.60
N LEU A 71 -7.36 2.59 3.26
CA LEU A 71 -6.34 1.80 2.57
C LEU A 71 -6.84 1.37 1.19
N GLY A 72 -5.94 1.30 0.23
CA GLY A 72 -6.29 0.79 -1.10
C GLY A 72 -5.08 0.57 -1.99
N THR A 73 -5.37 0.09 -3.19
CA THR A 73 -4.40 -0.04 -4.28
C THR A 73 -4.46 1.20 -5.18
N LEU A 74 -3.31 1.62 -5.71
CA LEU A 74 -3.25 2.67 -6.72
C LEU A 74 -2.07 2.37 -7.65
N VAL A 75 -2.18 1.57 -8.69
CA VAL A 75 -3.38 0.93 -9.28
C VAL A 75 -3.54 -0.55 -8.87
N THR A 76 -4.78 -1.05 -8.89
CA THR A 76 -5.06 -2.50 -8.82
C THR A 76 -4.60 -3.17 -10.09
N SER A 77 -3.86 -4.27 -10.00
CA SER A 77 -3.58 -5.06 -11.18
C SER A 77 -4.81 -5.88 -11.54
N VAL A 78 -5.24 -5.78 -12.79
CA VAL A 78 -6.14 -6.76 -13.38
C VAL A 78 -5.30 -7.96 -13.82
N LYS A 79 -5.13 -8.96 -12.96
CA LYS A 79 -4.61 -10.25 -13.43
C LYS A 79 -5.59 -10.83 -14.47
N PRO A 80 -5.12 -11.43 -15.59
CA PRO A 80 -5.86 -12.51 -16.19
C PRO A 80 -5.91 -13.65 -15.17
N PHE A 81 -7.10 -14.03 -14.71
CA PHE A 81 -7.27 -15.27 -13.96
C PHE A 81 -6.81 -16.45 -14.83
N SER A 82 -5.83 -17.23 -14.37
CA SER A 82 -5.61 -18.58 -14.89
C SER A 82 -6.33 -19.55 -13.96
N PRO A 83 -7.34 -20.29 -14.43
CA PRO A 83 -8.07 -21.26 -13.61
C PRO A 83 -7.28 -22.54 -13.29
N ILE A 84 -6.00 -22.64 -13.68
CA ILE A 84 -5.21 -23.89 -13.59
C ILE A 84 -4.34 -23.98 -12.31
N ALA A 85 -4.36 -22.97 -11.43
CA ALA A 85 -3.73 -23.08 -10.12
C ALA A 85 -4.82 -23.26 -9.03
N ALA A 86 -5.36 -24.47 -8.93
CA ALA A 86 -6.09 -24.99 -7.79
C ALA A 86 -5.42 -26.27 -7.30
#